data_AF-A0A553CN79-F1
#
_entry.id   AF-A0A553CN79-F1
#
_cell.length_a   1.000
_cell.length_b   1.000
_cell.length_c   1.000
_cell.angle_alpha   90.00
_cell.angle_beta   90.00
_cell.angle_gamma   90.00
#
_symmetry.space_group_name_H-M   'P 1'
#
loop_
_entity.id
_entity.type
_entity.pdbx_description
1 polymer ?
#
loop_
_entity_poly.entity_id
_entity_poly.type
_entity_poly.pdbx_seq_one_letter_code
_entity_poly.pdbx_strand_id
1 'polypeptide(L)'
;VGFLKMVVMEDLTAQSINKEVGKSVKNTASVITDGYTGYAKLKEKIAHHEIVVEPNKTKSEKVFPWVNRSISNAKKVLLGIHHNCVNQQYVQNYLDEFCYKFNRRYFGDRLSDRLLIAALETTWYK
;
A
#
# COMPACT_ATOMS: atom_id res chain seq x y z
N VAL A 1 6.05 -5.61 -10.78
CA VAL A 1 4.92 -5.11 -9.95
C VAL A 1 3.98 -4.33 -10.83
N GLY A 2 2.73 -4.79 -10.92
CA GLY A 2 1.71 -4.15 -11.75
C GLY A 2 0.77 -3.21 -10.98
N PHE A 3 0.59 -3.43 -9.68
CA PHE A 3 -0.38 -2.69 -8.86
C PHE A 3 0.11 -2.52 -7.43
N LEU A 4 -0.20 -1.37 -6.83
CA LEU A 4 0.09 -1.01 -5.46
C LEU A 4 -1.16 -0.40 -4.82
N LYS A 5 -1.42 -0.76 -3.57
CA LYS A 5 -2.45 -0.18 -2.72
C LYS A 5 -1.87 0.06 -1.33
N MET A 6 -2.13 1.23 -0.77
CA MET A 6 -1.71 1.63 0.57
C MET A 6 -2.92 2.17 1.32
N VAL A 7 -3.09 1.76 2.57
CA VAL A 7 -4.22 2.16 3.40
C VAL A 7 -3.68 2.57 4.77
N VAL A 8 -4.12 3.73 5.26
CA VAL A 8 -3.87 4.18 6.62
C VAL A 8 -4.74 3.36 7.56
N MET A 9 -4.10 2.74 8.53
CA MET A 9 -4.77 1.96 9.57
C MET A 9 -4.72 2.73 10.88
N GLU A 10 -5.85 2.81 11.59
CA GLU A 10 -5.92 3.40 12.93
C GLU A 10 -5.22 2.50 13.96
N ASP A 11 -5.38 1.19 13.81
CA ASP A 11 -4.80 0.18 14.66
C ASP A 11 -4.24 -1.02 13.86
N LEU A 12 -3.14 -1.58 14.35
CA LEU A 12 -2.48 -2.75 13.74
C LEU A 12 -3.00 -4.07 14.34
N THR A 13 -4.25 -4.10 14.82
CA THR A 13 -4.84 -5.33 15.36
C THR A 13 -5.18 -6.32 14.24
N ALA A 14 -5.20 -7.60 14.58
CA ALA A 14 -5.55 -8.65 13.63
C ALA A 14 -6.97 -8.48 13.05
N GLN A 15 -7.90 -7.87 13.79
CA GLN A 15 -9.27 -7.62 13.31
C GLN A 15 -9.28 -6.55 12.22
N SER A 16 -8.63 -5.42 12.44
CA SER A 16 -8.56 -4.32 11.48
C SER A 16 -7.80 -4.72 10.21
N ILE A 17 -6.71 -5.48 10.37
CA ILE A 17 -5.95 -6.02 9.23
C ILE A 17 -6.84 -6.96 8.41
N ASN A 18 -7.52 -7.92 9.06
CA ASN A 18 -8.40 -8.86 8.36
C ASN A 18 -9.56 -8.16 7.65
N LYS A 19 -10.09 -7.08 8.23
CA LYS A 19 -11.16 -6.27 7.63
C LYS A 19 -10.68 -5.59 6.35
N GLU A 20 -9.52 -4.93 6.37
CA GLU A 20 -8.99 -4.23 5.18
C GLU A 20 -8.53 -5.19 4.08
N VAL A 21 -7.97 -6.34 4.47
CA VAL A 21 -7.57 -7.37 3.52
C VAL A 21 -8.80 -8.00 2.85
N GLY A 22 -9.88 -8.27 3.60
CA GLY A 22 -11.12 -8.80 3.03
C GLY A 22 -11.83 -7.85 2.05
N LYS A 23 -11.63 -6.53 2.16
CA LYS A 23 -12.13 -5.55 1.18
C LYS A 23 -11.30 -5.51 -0.10
N SER A 24 -10.02 -5.86 -0.01
CA SER A 24 -9.03 -5.55 -1.05
C SER A 24 -8.55 -6.78 -1.82
N VAL A 25 -8.64 -7.95 -1.21
CA VAL A 25 -8.06 -9.21 -1.71
C VAL A 25 -9.15 -10.27 -1.75
N LYS A 26 -9.20 -11.04 -2.85
CA LYS A 26 -10.11 -12.19 -2.94
C LYS A 26 -9.64 -13.32 -2.03
N ASN A 27 -10.58 -14.06 -1.45
CA ASN A 27 -10.28 -15.17 -0.54
C ASN A 27 -9.41 -16.28 -1.18
N THR A 28 -9.39 -16.38 -2.51
CA THR A 28 -8.59 -17.35 -3.28
C THR A 28 -7.15 -16.89 -3.55
N ALA A 29 -6.76 -15.70 -3.11
CA ALA A 29 -5.41 -15.18 -3.36
C ALA A 29 -4.36 -15.85 -2.48
N SER A 30 -3.10 -15.75 -2.89
CA SER A 30 -1.94 -16.11 -2.07
C SER A 30 -1.29 -14.85 -1.51
N VAL A 31 -1.07 -14.82 -0.20
CA VAL A 31 -0.47 -13.68 0.50
C VAL A 31 0.81 -14.11 1.20
N ILE A 32 1.86 -13.31 1.04
CA ILE A 32 3.17 -13.49 1.67
C ILE A 32 3.37 -12.35 2.67
N THR A 33 3.72 -12.66 3.91
CA THR A 33 3.91 -11.66 5.00
C THR A 33 5.23 -11.84 5.74
N ASP A 34 5.67 -10.78 6.42
CA ASP A 34 6.90 -10.73 7.23
C ASP A 34 6.78 -11.38 8.63
N GLY A 35 5.61 -11.95 8.95
CA GLY A 35 5.37 -12.64 10.22
C GLY A 35 5.03 -11.74 11.40
N TYR A 36 4.63 -10.47 11.16
CA TYR A 36 4.05 -9.64 12.21
C TYR A 36 2.83 -10.32 12.86
N THR A 37 2.70 -10.20 14.19
CA THR A 37 1.67 -10.90 14.99
C THR A 37 0.24 -10.54 14.59
N GLY A 38 0.03 -9.34 14.04
CA GLY A 38 -1.25 -8.92 13.47
C GLY A 38 -1.74 -9.79 12.30
N TYR A 39 -0.84 -10.47 11.58
CA TYR A 39 -1.19 -11.38 10.48
C TYR A 39 -1.54 -12.80 10.94
N ALA A 40 -1.49 -13.12 12.23
CA ALA A 40 -1.73 -14.48 12.72
C ALA A 40 -3.11 -15.04 12.32
N LYS A 41 -4.14 -14.17 12.24
CA LYS A 41 -5.52 -14.54 11.88
C LYS A 41 -5.82 -14.42 10.38
N LEU A 42 -4.81 -14.19 9.54
CA LEU A 42 -5.03 -13.98 8.09
C LEU A 42 -5.52 -15.26 7.39
N LYS A 43 -5.14 -16.43 7.92
CA LYS A 43 -5.58 -17.75 7.45
C LYS A 43 -7.10 -17.96 7.52
N GLU A 44 -7.81 -17.19 8.35
CA GLU A 44 -9.28 -17.24 8.43
C GLU A 44 -9.96 -16.60 7.22
N LYS A 45 -9.25 -15.75 6.46
CA LYS A 45 -9.80 -14.98 5.34
C LYS A 45 -9.23 -15.37 3.99
N ILE A 46 -8.02 -15.94 3.96
CA ILE A 46 -7.27 -16.18 2.72
C ILE A 46 -6.84 -17.64 2.66
N ALA A 47 -7.03 -18.26 1.48
CA ALA A 47 -6.72 -19.66 1.23
C ALA A 47 -5.24 -20.01 1.42
N HIS A 48 -4.34 -19.11 0.99
CA HIS A 48 -2.90 -19.34 1.06
C HIS A 48 -2.20 -18.17 1.75
N HIS A 49 -1.64 -18.45 2.93
CA HIS A 49 -0.83 -17.49 3.69
C HIS A 49 0.56 -18.07 3.95
N GLU A 50 1.55 -17.50 3.27
CA GLU A 50 2.95 -17.82 3.44
C GLU A 50 3.59 -16.79 4.38
N ILE A 51 4.27 -17.28 5.40
CA ILE A 51 4.96 -16.44 6.38
C ILE A 51 6.45 -16.60 6.14
N VAL A 52 7.12 -15.50 5.79
CA VAL A 52 8.56 -15.48 5.56
C VAL A 52 9.19 -14.53 6.58
N VAL A 53 9.77 -15.11 7.62
CA VAL A 53 10.53 -14.38 8.64
C VAL A 53 12.01 -14.53 8.33
N GLU A 54 12.66 -13.44 7.94
CA GLU A 54 14.11 -13.40 7.77
C GLU A 54 14.74 -12.65 8.96
N PRO A 55 15.41 -13.36 9.88
CA PRO A 55 16.01 -12.75 11.07
C PRO A 55 17.18 -11.83 10.72
N ASN A 56 17.82 -12.00 9.56
CA ASN A 56 18.92 -11.16 9.15
C ASN A 56 18.41 -9.92 8.38
N LYS A 57 18.55 -8.73 8.98
CA LYS A 57 18.15 -7.44 8.38
C LYS A 57 18.72 -7.19 6.98
N THR A 58 19.95 -7.65 6.72
CA THR A 58 20.60 -7.47 5.39
C THR A 58 20.03 -8.40 4.32
N LYS A 59 19.40 -9.51 4.72
CA LYS A 59 18.72 -10.45 3.81
C LYS A 59 17.23 -10.15 3.69
N SER A 60 16.62 -9.52 4.69
CA SER A 60 15.21 -9.10 4.69
C SER A 60 14.85 -8.22 3.48
N GLU A 61 15.78 -7.38 3.02
CA GLU A 61 15.60 -6.60 1.78
C GLU A 61 15.37 -7.47 0.53
N LYS A 62 15.95 -8.67 0.50
CA LYS A 62 15.79 -9.63 -0.60
C LYS A 62 14.49 -10.41 -0.55
N VAL A 63 13.84 -10.48 0.61
CA VAL A 63 12.56 -11.20 0.78
C VAL A 63 11.42 -10.40 0.18
N PHE A 64 11.37 -9.09 0.45
CA PHE A 64 10.30 -8.21 -0.03
C PHE A 64 10.86 -7.00 -0.81
N PRO A 65 11.61 -7.23 -1.91
CA PRO A 65 12.35 -6.15 -2.59
C PRO A 65 11.40 -5.09 -3.14
N TRP A 66 10.23 -5.51 -3.62
CA TRP A 66 9.23 -4.62 -4.19
C TRP A 66 8.48 -3.82 -3.14
N VAL A 67 8.15 -4.41 -2.00
CA VAL A 67 7.47 -3.72 -0.90
C VAL A 67 8.41 -2.69 -0.30
N ASN A 68 9.63 -3.09 0.04
CA ASN A 68 10.65 -2.20 0.61
C ASN A 68 11.00 -1.04 -0.32
N ARG A 69 11.15 -1.30 -1.62
CA ARG A 69 11.39 -0.25 -2.62
C ARG A 69 10.18 0.69 -2.74
N SER A 70 8.96 0.17 -2.72
CA SER A 70 7.75 0.99 -2.80
C SER A 70 7.60 1.89 -1.57
N ILE A 71 7.86 1.37 -0.37
CA ILE A 71 7.86 2.17 0.87
C ILE A 71 8.95 3.25 0.83
N SER A 72 10.17 2.90 0.40
CA SER A 72 11.27 3.85 0.27
C SER A 72 10.93 4.98 -0.72
N ASN A 73 10.33 4.63 -1.85
CA ASN A 73 9.90 5.60 -2.86
C ASN A 73 8.76 6.49 -2.33
N ALA A 74 7.77 5.93 -1.64
CA ALA A 74 6.70 6.72 -1.03
C ALA A 74 7.25 7.76 -0.05
N LYS A 75 8.19 7.35 0.83
CA LYS A 75 8.86 8.27 1.76
C LYS A 75 9.63 9.39 1.04
N LYS A 76 10.33 9.06 -0.06
CA LYS A 76 11.04 10.06 -0.87
C LYS A 76 10.10 11.05 -1.55
N VAL A 77 8.94 10.58 -2.04
CA VAL A 77 7.91 11.45 -2.63
C VAL A 77 7.35 12.41 -1.56
N LEU A 78 7.03 11.89 -0.38
CA LEU A 78 6.58 12.72 0.75
C LEU A 78 7.61 13.78 1.15
N LEU A 79 8.88 13.39 1.23
CA LEU A 79 9.97 14.31 1.56
C LEU A 79 10.21 15.35 0.45
N GLY A 80 10.16 14.94 -0.82
CA GLY A 80 10.52 15.77 -1.96
C GLY A 80 9.41 16.74 -2.39
N ILE A 81 8.18 16.24 -2.55
CA ILE A 81 7.05 17.04 -3.04
C ILE A 81 6.40 17.84 -1.91
N HIS A 82 6.22 17.20 -0.74
CA HIS A 82 5.50 17.81 0.37
C HIS A 82 6.42 18.40 1.44
N HIS A 83 7.75 18.40 1.24
CA HIS A 83 8.73 19.01 2.13
C HIS A 83 8.58 18.62 3.62
N ASN A 84 8.16 17.38 3.92
CA ASN A 84 7.79 16.91 5.26
C ASN A 84 6.60 17.65 5.94
N CYS A 85 5.90 18.54 5.23
CA CYS A 85 4.65 19.14 5.68
C CYS A 85 3.47 18.19 5.42
N VAL A 86 3.45 17.05 6.13
CA VAL A 86 2.37 16.06 6.02
C VAL A 86 1.33 16.36 7.10
N ASN A 87 0.14 16.82 6.68
CA ASN A 87 -0.99 16.92 7.59
C ASN A 87 -1.57 15.52 7.86
N GLN A 88 -1.67 15.15 9.14
CA GLN A 88 -2.20 13.85 9.57
C GLN A 88 -3.61 13.57 9.05
N GLN A 89 -4.43 14.61 8.84
CA GLN A 89 -5.80 14.48 8.32
C GLN A 89 -5.84 13.98 6.86
N TYR A 90 -4.78 14.20 6.09
CA TYR A 90 -4.74 13.90 4.66
C TYR A 90 -3.74 12.79 4.30
N VAL A 91 -3.26 12.02 5.28
CA VAL A 91 -2.26 10.94 5.07
C VAL A 91 -2.73 9.95 4.01
N GLN A 92 -4.02 9.57 4.03
CA GLN A 92 -4.57 8.67 3.02
C GLN A 92 -4.49 9.29 1.61
N ASN A 93 -4.80 10.57 1.45
CA ASN A 93 -4.76 11.26 0.16
C ASN A 93 -3.34 11.28 -0.42
N TYR A 94 -2.31 11.52 0.41
CA TYR A 94 -0.93 11.47 -0.06
C TYR A 94 -0.52 10.06 -0.51
N LEU A 95 -0.97 9.02 0.22
CA LEU A 95 -0.72 7.63 -0.17
C LEU A 95 -1.49 7.23 -1.44
N ASP A 96 -2.71 7.73 -1.60
CA ASP A 96 -3.53 7.52 -2.80
C ASP A 96 -2.92 8.22 -4.02
N GLU A 97 -2.39 9.43 -3.87
CA GLU A 97 -1.65 10.11 -4.94
C GLU A 97 -0.43 9.27 -5.38
N PHE A 98 0.34 8.75 -4.43
CA PHE A 98 1.48 7.89 -4.72
C PHE A 98 1.05 6.61 -5.45
N CYS A 99 0.01 5.92 -4.96
CA CYS A 99 -0.53 4.72 -5.57
C CYS A 99 -1.11 5.01 -6.97
N TYR A 100 -1.79 6.14 -7.15
CA TYR A 100 -2.35 6.58 -8.42
C TYR A 100 -1.25 6.72 -9.47
N LYS A 101 -0.17 7.45 -9.15
CA LYS A 101 0.98 7.64 -10.03
C LYS A 101 1.68 6.31 -10.32
N PHE A 102 1.89 5.48 -9.30
CA PHE A 102 2.54 4.17 -9.47
C PHE A 102 1.76 3.25 -10.42
N ASN A 103 0.44 3.16 -10.22
CA ASN A 103 -0.43 2.26 -10.98
C ASN A 103 -0.64 2.73 -12.43
N ARG A 104 -0.47 4.03 -12.71
CA ARG A 104 -0.69 4.63 -14.03
C ARG A 104 0.58 5.02 -14.77
N ARG A 105 1.76 4.66 -14.26
CA ARG A 105 3.07 5.02 -14.86
C ARG A 105 3.28 4.60 -16.32
N TYR A 106 2.50 3.65 -16.83
CA TYR A 106 2.57 3.14 -18.20
C TYR A 106 1.34 3.51 -19.06
N PHE A 107 0.53 4.48 -18.64
CA PHE A 107 -0.71 4.83 -19.35
C PHE A 107 -0.48 5.67 -20.61
N GLY A 108 0.75 6.16 -20.83
CA GLY A 108 1.12 6.98 -22.00
C GLY A 108 0.25 8.23 -22.10
N ASP A 109 -0.27 8.50 -23.29
CA ASP A 109 -1.07 9.69 -23.59
C ASP A 109 -2.40 9.75 -22.84
N ARG A 110 -2.88 8.63 -22.28
CA ARG A 110 -4.13 8.58 -21.48
C ARG A 110 -3.97 9.13 -20.07
N LEU A 111 -2.78 9.57 -19.68
CA LEU A 111 -2.51 10.08 -18.33
C LEU A 111 -3.32 11.35 -18.02
N SER A 112 -3.43 12.26 -19.00
CA SER A 112 -4.15 13.53 -18.86
C SER A 112 -5.64 13.32 -18.57
N ASP A 113 -6.30 12.50 -19.38
CA ASP A 113 -7.74 12.26 -19.28
C ASP A 113 -8.08 11.56 -17.96
N ARG A 114 -7.24 10.61 -17.55
CA ARG A 114 -7.42 9.91 -16.27
C ARG A 114 -7.18 10.82 -15.08
N LEU A 115 -6.22 11.75 -15.18
CA LEU A 115 -5.97 12.73 -14.13
C LEU A 115 -7.17 13.66 -13.97
N LEU A 116 -7.77 14.09 -15.08
CA LEU A 116 -8.93 14.98 -15.08
C LEU A 116 -10.14 14.30 -14.43
N ILE A 117 -10.41 13.04 -14.76
CA ILE A 117 -11.46 12.24 -14.10
C ILE A 117 -11.19 12.12 -12.59
N ALA A 118 -9.96 11.76 -12.20
CA ALA A 118 -9.63 11.60 -10.79
C ALA A 118 -9.77 12.90 -9.98
N ALA A 119 -9.40 14.04 -10.57
CA ALA A 119 -9.53 15.35 -9.94
C ALA A 119 -10.99 15.78 -9.75
N LEU A 120 -11.89 15.36 -10.64
CA LEU A 120 -13.33 15.61 -10.52
C LEU A 120 -14.01 14.69 -9.51
N GLU A 121 -13.58 13.42 -9.43
CA GLU A 121 -14.18 12.42 -8.55
C GLU A 121 -13.65 12.49 -7.11
N THR A 122 -12.45 13.05 -6.90
CA THR A 122 -11.74 12.99 -5.62
C THR A 122 -11.35 14.39 -5.15
N THR A 123 -12.12 14.97 -4.24
CA THR A 123 -11.79 16.25 -3.60
C THR A 123 -11.03 16.04 -2.29
N TRP A 124 -10.06 16.92 -2.03
CA TRP A 124 -9.26 16.89 -0.79
C TRP A 124 -10.04 17.35 0.44
N TYR A 125 -11.16 18.05 0.22
CA TYR A 125 -12.02 18.62 1.24
C TYR A 125 -13.31 17.79 1.32
N LYS A 126 -13.81 17.58 2.54
CA LYS A 126 -15.18 17.10 2.78
C LYS A 126 -16.19 18.19 2.47
#